data_AF-A0A2K1R2X4-F1
#
_entry.id   AF-A0A2K1R2X4-F1
#
_cell.length_a   1.000
_cell.length_b   1.000
_cell.length_c   1.000
_cell.angle_alpha   90.00
_cell.angle_beta   90.00
_cell.angle_gamma   90.00
#
_symmetry.space_group_name_H-M   'P 1'
#
loop_
_entity.id
_entity.type
_entity.pdbx_description
1 polymer ?
#
loop_
_entity_poly.entity_id
_entity_poly.type
_entity_poly.pdbx_seq_one_letter_code
_entity_poly.pdbx_strand_id
1 'polypeptide(L)'
;MSSLGSGLFGKQNIYDPYFTINPVTRLSFLRQSNTLLHKASQHPSTKYLCLHNFNPLRTQTGQLQYASYDQVQPIIGEPYKDDEAVQSQNFDSSTKQPILVFLGLDLEAKAEGVDLQAYQGVPYFALDVSRQEQSSIESLTSATSAMFAPTRVELGLSYAESSIYAQARSFIDWNQRNVYCSSCGSPTLSVQGGSKIICPPADNGIRRGSCPTRIGLHNTAFPRTDPTLIAAPVSADGKRVLLGRGKRWPPNYYSALSGFVEPAESLESATRREVYEESGVTVGDVQIHSSQAWPYPSTLLVGTIGQCRESAHEKITYPEKELDEAKWFEFAEVEEALNHGHAMWEDPPKGYTGIRVPGDKLMAHRTLRGVLKLFGRR
;
A
#
# COMPACT_ATOMS: atom_id res chain seq x y z
N MET A 1 12.17 -27.39 20.96
CA MET A 1 12.07 -26.54 19.75
C MET A 1 11.20 -25.29 19.96
N SER A 2 10.84 -24.88 21.19
CA SER A 2 9.84 -23.80 21.42
C SER A 2 10.38 -22.48 21.97
N SER A 3 11.68 -22.33 22.27
CA SER A 3 12.25 -21.07 22.80
C SER A 3 12.92 -20.17 21.75
N LEU A 4 13.45 -20.74 20.66
CA LEU A 4 14.01 -19.98 19.54
C LEU A 4 12.91 -19.30 18.69
N GLY A 5 11.70 -19.87 18.67
CA GLY A 5 10.59 -19.37 17.88
C GLY A 5 10.05 -18.02 18.36
N SER A 6 9.82 -17.84 19.66
CA SER A 6 9.23 -16.61 20.20
C SER A 6 10.19 -15.43 20.26
N GLY A 7 11.51 -15.68 20.29
CA GLY A 7 12.54 -14.64 20.28
C GLY A 7 12.75 -14.03 18.90
N LEU A 8 12.78 -14.88 17.86
CA LEU A 8 12.96 -14.47 16.47
C LEU A 8 11.64 -14.05 15.79
N PHE A 9 10.56 -14.82 16.00
CA PHE A 9 9.26 -14.61 15.32
C PHE A 9 8.20 -13.94 16.20
N GLY A 10 8.51 -13.63 17.46
CA GLY A 10 7.54 -13.08 18.42
C GLY A 10 6.47 -14.10 18.83
N LYS A 11 5.57 -13.69 19.73
CA LYS A 11 4.29 -14.39 19.92
C LYS A 11 3.31 -13.79 18.88
N GLN A 12 2.74 -14.62 18.01
CA GLN A 12 1.61 -14.40 17.07
C GLN A 12 1.27 -12.94 16.68
N ASN A 13 1.34 -12.58 15.39
CA ASN A 13 0.64 -11.47 14.71
C ASN A 13 0.72 -10.03 15.27
N ILE A 14 1.39 -9.75 16.40
CA ILE A 14 1.48 -8.39 16.96
C ILE A 14 2.51 -7.53 16.18
N TYR A 15 3.34 -8.14 15.33
CA TYR A 15 4.42 -7.48 14.59
C TYR A 15 4.15 -7.22 13.10
N ASP A 16 2.97 -7.53 12.60
CA ASP A 16 2.64 -7.22 11.21
C ASP A 16 2.20 -5.75 11.07
N PRO A 17 2.80 -4.97 10.15
CA PRO A 17 2.41 -3.58 9.97
C PRO A 17 0.99 -3.43 9.44
N TYR A 18 0.37 -2.28 9.74
CA TYR A 18 -0.90 -1.90 9.14
C TYR A 18 -0.81 -1.97 7.60
N PHE A 19 -1.89 -2.31 6.90
CA PHE A 19 -1.94 -2.62 5.46
C PHE A 19 -1.31 -3.94 4.97
N THR A 20 -0.69 -4.76 5.83
CA THR A 20 0.03 -5.97 5.38
C THR A 20 -0.68 -7.31 5.63
N ILE A 21 -1.51 -7.41 6.68
CA ILE A 21 -2.20 -8.66 7.04
C ILE A 21 -3.41 -8.86 6.13
N ASN A 22 -3.24 -9.57 5.02
CA ASN A 22 -4.34 -9.81 4.10
C ASN A 22 -5.07 -11.12 4.44
N PRO A 23 -6.33 -11.08 4.91
CA PRO A 23 -7.12 -12.30 5.12
C PRO A 23 -7.53 -12.96 3.79
N VAL A 24 -7.43 -12.23 2.68
CA VAL A 24 -7.71 -12.73 1.33
C VAL A 24 -6.42 -13.32 0.74
N THR A 25 -6.46 -14.61 0.44
CA THR A 25 -5.38 -15.29 -0.28
C THR A 25 -5.41 -14.86 -1.75
N ARG A 26 -4.32 -14.26 -2.23
CA ARG A 26 -4.30 -13.58 -3.55
C ARG A 26 -4.53 -14.48 -4.76
N LEU A 27 -4.09 -15.75 -4.70
CA LEU A 27 -4.20 -16.77 -5.76
C LEU A 27 -3.93 -16.21 -7.17
N SER A 28 -2.77 -15.57 -7.36
CA SER A 28 -2.48 -14.77 -8.56
C SER A 28 -2.53 -15.55 -9.87
N PHE A 29 -2.35 -16.86 -9.84
CA PHE A 29 -2.48 -17.73 -11.02
C PHE A 29 -3.93 -17.80 -11.53
N LEU A 30 -4.95 -17.64 -10.67
CA LEU A 30 -6.35 -17.61 -11.10
C LEU A 30 -6.66 -16.40 -11.99
N ARG A 31 -5.87 -15.33 -11.86
CA ARG A 31 -6.04 -14.10 -12.64
C ARG A 31 -5.93 -14.33 -14.14
N GLN A 32 -5.22 -15.38 -14.58
CA GLN A 32 -5.04 -15.69 -15.99
C GLN A 32 -6.26 -16.39 -16.62
N SER A 33 -7.22 -16.85 -15.82
CA SER A 33 -8.39 -17.58 -16.30
C SER A 33 -9.65 -16.72 -16.22
N ASN A 34 -10.02 -16.10 -17.35
CA ASN A 34 -11.27 -15.34 -17.44
C ASN A 34 -12.49 -16.23 -17.15
N THR A 35 -12.47 -17.51 -17.52
CA THR A 35 -13.53 -18.47 -17.15
C THR A 35 -13.72 -18.58 -15.63
N LEU A 36 -12.63 -18.73 -14.87
CA LEU A 36 -12.70 -18.81 -13.40
C LEU A 36 -13.07 -17.46 -12.78
N LEU A 37 -12.53 -16.36 -13.31
CA LEU A 37 -12.87 -15.01 -12.86
C LEU A 37 -14.32 -14.67 -13.13
N HIS A 38 -14.88 -15.09 -14.28
CA HIS A 38 -16.28 -14.90 -14.62
C HIS A 38 -17.19 -15.61 -13.62
N LYS A 39 -16.92 -16.92 -13.38
CA LYS A 39 -17.62 -17.71 -12.35
C LYS A 39 -17.52 -17.06 -10.96
N ALA A 40 -16.33 -16.61 -10.57
CA ALA A 40 -16.13 -15.94 -9.29
C ALA A 40 -16.91 -14.60 -9.22
N SER A 41 -16.88 -13.81 -10.30
CA SER A 41 -17.51 -12.49 -10.37
C SER A 41 -19.04 -12.53 -10.48
N GLN A 42 -19.67 -13.70 -10.52
CA GLN A 42 -21.14 -13.84 -10.55
C GLN A 42 -21.65 -14.60 -9.33
N HIS A 43 -20.75 -15.13 -8.50
CA HIS A 43 -21.16 -15.93 -7.35
C HIS A 43 -21.87 -15.06 -6.30
N PRO A 44 -23.00 -15.51 -5.72
CA PRO A 44 -23.76 -14.71 -4.75
C PRO A 44 -22.98 -14.28 -3.51
N SER A 45 -21.95 -15.04 -3.13
CA SER A 45 -21.11 -14.72 -1.97
C SER A 45 -20.06 -13.65 -2.24
N THR A 46 -19.85 -13.27 -3.50
CA THR A 46 -18.74 -12.41 -3.90
C THR A 46 -18.88 -11.02 -3.30
N LYS A 47 -17.78 -10.53 -2.74
CA LYS A 47 -17.68 -9.23 -2.08
C LYS A 47 -17.00 -8.23 -3.01
N TYR A 48 -17.71 -7.14 -3.34
CA TYR A 48 -17.17 -6.04 -4.14
C TYR A 48 -16.84 -4.85 -3.24
N LEU A 49 -15.55 -4.60 -3.04
CA LEU A 49 -15.08 -3.37 -2.40
C LEU A 49 -15.14 -2.23 -3.43
N CYS A 50 -16.18 -1.41 -3.33
CA CYS A 50 -16.32 -0.22 -4.16
C CYS A 50 -15.44 0.91 -3.63
N LEU A 51 -14.81 1.66 -4.53
CA LEU A 51 -14.03 2.86 -4.23
C LEU A 51 -14.60 4.06 -5.00
N HIS A 52 -14.71 5.20 -4.32
CA HIS A 52 -15.03 6.49 -4.92
C HIS A 52 -13.92 7.50 -4.57
N ASN A 53 -13.24 8.02 -5.58
CA ASN A 53 -12.03 8.83 -5.48
C ASN A 53 -10.97 8.19 -4.57
N PHE A 54 -10.76 6.88 -4.76
CA PHE A 54 -9.89 6.01 -3.95
C PHE A 54 -10.31 5.80 -2.49
N ASN A 55 -11.47 6.30 -2.07
CA ASN A 55 -12.00 6.09 -0.74
C ASN A 55 -12.89 4.84 -0.76
N PRO A 56 -12.73 3.89 0.18
CA PRO A 56 -13.54 2.69 0.19
C PRO A 56 -14.94 2.98 0.74
N LEU A 57 -15.90 2.17 0.31
CA LEU A 57 -17.21 2.10 0.95
C LEU A 57 -17.06 1.51 2.36
N ARG A 58 -17.53 2.24 3.37
CA ARG A 58 -17.45 1.84 4.78
C ARG A 58 -18.60 2.38 5.62
N THR A 59 -18.83 1.79 6.79
CA THR A 59 -19.77 2.33 7.79
C THR A 59 -19.25 3.63 8.40
N GLN A 60 -20.12 4.37 9.11
CA GLN A 60 -19.71 5.54 9.91
C GLN A 60 -18.68 5.18 11.00
N THR A 61 -18.72 3.94 11.50
CA THR A 61 -17.77 3.42 12.50
C THR A 61 -16.45 2.94 11.88
N GLY A 62 -16.31 3.02 10.55
CA GLY A 62 -15.06 2.77 9.83
C GLY A 62 -14.90 1.37 9.26
N GLN A 63 -15.86 0.45 9.43
CA GLN A 63 -15.77 -0.93 8.90
C GLN A 63 -16.06 -0.97 7.41
N LEU A 64 -15.29 -1.76 6.64
CA LEU A 64 -15.52 -1.90 5.20
C LEU A 64 -16.91 -2.47 4.92
N GLN A 65 -17.50 -1.99 3.83
CA GLN A 65 -18.75 -2.49 3.29
C GLN A 65 -18.50 -3.01 1.87
N TYR A 66 -19.22 -4.06 1.53
CA TYR A 66 -19.08 -4.74 0.24
C TYR A 66 -20.44 -4.76 -0.45
N ALA A 67 -20.46 -4.37 -1.71
CA ALA A 67 -21.65 -4.52 -2.54
C ALA A 67 -21.84 -5.99 -2.94
N SER A 68 -23.07 -6.36 -3.29
CA SER A 68 -23.40 -7.64 -3.92
C SER A 68 -23.24 -7.58 -5.44
N TYR A 69 -23.30 -8.74 -6.11
CA TYR A 69 -23.28 -8.79 -7.57
C TYR A 69 -24.45 -8.00 -8.18
N ASP A 70 -25.67 -8.15 -7.66
CA ASP A 70 -26.86 -7.45 -8.17
C ASP A 70 -26.71 -5.92 -8.14
N GLN A 71 -26.02 -5.39 -7.12
CA GLN A 71 -25.77 -3.96 -7.01
C GLN A 71 -24.74 -3.45 -8.02
N VAL A 72 -23.73 -4.27 -8.36
CA VAL A 72 -22.65 -3.86 -9.25
C VAL A 72 -22.84 -4.30 -10.70
N GLN A 73 -23.64 -5.32 -10.99
CA GLN A 73 -23.85 -5.87 -12.33
C GLN A 73 -24.25 -4.79 -13.35
N PRO A 74 -25.17 -3.84 -13.05
CA PRO A 74 -25.51 -2.77 -13.98
C PRO A 74 -24.32 -1.85 -14.32
N ILE A 75 -23.34 -1.77 -13.43
CA ILE A 75 -22.12 -0.98 -13.59
C ILE A 75 -21.07 -1.76 -14.39
N ILE A 76 -20.80 -3.01 -14.00
CA ILE A 76 -19.67 -3.79 -14.52
C ILE A 76 -19.99 -4.65 -15.74
N GLY A 77 -21.26 -4.99 -15.97
CA GLY A 77 -21.65 -6.00 -16.96
C GLY A 77 -21.00 -7.36 -16.68
N GLU A 78 -20.34 -7.93 -17.70
CA GLU A 78 -19.68 -9.24 -17.64
C GLU A 78 -18.20 -9.15 -18.10
N PRO A 79 -17.30 -8.50 -17.33
CA PRO A 79 -15.96 -8.10 -17.81
C PRO A 79 -15.01 -9.28 -18.09
N TYR A 80 -15.35 -10.49 -17.63
CA TYR A 80 -14.56 -11.70 -17.82
C TYR A 80 -15.24 -12.75 -18.70
N LYS A 81 -16.32 -12.40 -19.40
CA LYS A 81 -17.06 -13.33 -20.27
C LYS A 81 -16.18 -13.90 -21.38
N ASP A 82 -15.49 -13.00 -22.08
CA ASP A 82 -14.59 -13.35 -23.18
C ASP A 82 -13.17 -13.55 -22.66
N ASP A 83 -12.37 -14.38 -23.32
CA ASP A 83 -10.94 -14.54 -22.99
C ASP A 83 -10.09 -13.32 -23.38
N GLU A 84 -8.86 -13.24 -22.87
CA GLU A 84 -7.95 -12.11 -23.11
C GLU A 84 -7.67 -11.87 -24.61
N ALA A 85 -7.59 -12.94 -25.42
CA ALA A 85 -7.28 -12.81 -26.84
C ALA A 85 -8.46 -12.19 -27.60
N VAL A 86 -9.68 -12.64 -27.30
CA VAL A 86 -10.92 -12.07 -27.85
C VAL A 86 -11.08 -10.62 -27.41
N GLN A 87 -10.88 -10.31 -26.12
CA GLN A 87 -10.95 -8.93 -25.62
C GLN A 87 -9.92 -8.01 -26.30
N SER A 88 -8.70 -8.49 -26.52
CA SER A 88 -7.63 -7.74 -27.19
C SER A 88 -7.92 -7.50 -28.68
N GLN A 89 -8.51 -8.48 -29.36
CA GLN A 89 -8.89 -8.36 -30.77
C GLN A 89 -10.09 -7.42 -30.97
N ASN A 90 -11.08 -7.49 -30.08
CA ASN A 90 -12.30 -6.68 -30.12
C ASN A 90 -12.18 -5.39 -29.31
N PHE A 91 -10.96 -4.98 -28.95
CA PHE A 91 -10.75 -3.81 -28.13
C PHE A 91 -11.28 -2.54 -28.81
N ASP A 92 -12.06 -1.78 -28.07
CA ASP A 92 -12.60 -0.49 -28.46
C ASP A 92 -12.46 0.50 -27.31
N SER A 93 -11.54 1.44 -27.47
CA SER A 93 -11.24 2.45 -26.45
C SER A 93 -12.35 3.50 -26.29
N SER A 94 -13.31 3.57 -27.22
CA SER A 94 -14.48 4.45 -27.09
C SER A 94 -15.52 3.90 -26.10
N THR A 95 -15.51 2.58 -25.88
CA THR A 95 -16.39 1.91 -24.92
C THR A 95 -15.78 2.00 -23.52
N LYS A 96 -16.46 2.70 -22.61
CA LYS A 96 -16.05 2.80 -21.21
C LYS A 96 -16.54 1.58 -20.44
N GLN A 97 -15.64 0.63 -20.16
CA GLN A 97 -15.89 -0.42 -19.17
C GLN A 97 -15.16 -0.13 -17.87
N PRO A 98 -15.82 -0.27 -16.71
CA PRO A 98 -15.12 -0.12 -15.43
C PRO A 98 -14.16 -1.29 -15.22
N ILE A 99 -13.04 -0.99 -14.57
CA ILE A 99 -12.00 -1.98 -14.28
C ILE A 99 -12.39 -2.71 -12.99
N LEU A 100 -12.73 -3.99 -13.14
CA LEU A 100 -12.93 -4.91 -12.03
C LEU A 100 -11.61 -5.62 -11.72
N VAL A 101 -11.17 -5.56 -10.47
CA VAL A 101 -9.88 -6.13 -10.03
C VAL A 101 -10.11 -7.31 -9.10
N PHE A 102 -9.54 -8.46 -9.41
CA PHE A 102 -9.57 -9.63 -8.53
C PHE A 102 -8.52 -9.52 -7.41
N LEU A 103 -8.99 -9.45 -6.15
CA LEU A 103 -8.13 -9.34 -4.98
C LEU A 103 -7.66 -10.71 -4.49
N GLY A 104 -8.53 -11.72 -4.56
CA GLY A 104 -8.26 -13.10 -4.17
C GLY A 104 -9.50 -13.78 -3.57
N LEU A 105 -9.27 -14.85 -2.81
CA LEU A 105 -10.30 -15.59 -2.07
C LEU A 105 -10.04 -15.56 -0.56
N ASP A 106 -11.10 -15.40 0.22
CA ASP A 106 -11.12 -15.80 1.63
C ASP A 106 -11.34 -17.32 1.69
N LEU A 107 -10.27 -18.05 2.00
CA LEU A 107 -10.26 -19.52 2.01
C LEU A 107 -10.78 -20.12 3.32
N GLU A 108 -11.04 -19.31 4.35
CA GLU A 108 -11.59 -19.79 5.62
C GLU A 108 -13.13 -19.86 5.54
N ALA A 109 -13.76 -18.97 4.77
CA ALA A 109 -15.20 -18.94 4.53
C ALA A 109 -15.67 -19.96 3.45
N LYS A 110 -15.21 -21.22 3.52
CA LYS A 110 -15.44 -22.21 2.44
C LYS A 110 -16.90 -22.55 2.19
N ALA A 111 -17.72 -22.66 3.24
CA ALA A 111 -19.11 -23.12 3.15
C ALA A 111 -20.00 -22.22 2.29
N GLU A 112 -19.64 -20.93 2.20
CA GLU A 112 -20.37 -19.92 1.43
C GLU A 112 -19.65 -19.60 0.10
N GLY A 113 -18.45 -20.18 -0.11
CA GLY A 113 -17.54 -19.80 -1.18
C GLY A 113 -17.78 -20.50 -2.51
N VAL A 114 -17.35 -19.85 -3.58
CA VAL A 114 -17.32 -20.43 -4.92
C VAL A 114 -16.24 -21.51 -5.00
N ASP A 115 -16.53 -22.60 -5.70
CA ASP A 115 -15.54 -23.61 -6.08
C ASP A 115 -14.84 -23.18 -7.39
N LEU A 116 -13.55 -22.88 -7.32
CA LEU A 116 -12.65 -22.60 -8.44
C LEU A 116 -11.60 -23.72 -8.58
N GLN A 117 -12.07 -24.96 -8.69
CA GLN A 117 -11.28 -26.18 -8.84
C GLN A 117 -10.61 -26.60 -7.53
N ALA A 118 -9.31 -26.36 -7.36
CA ALA A 118 -8.57 -26.75 -6.16
C ALA A 118 -8.78 -25.76 -4.98
N TYR A 119 -9.51 -24.67 -5.21
CA TYR A 119 -9.68 -23.59 -4.25
C TYR A 119 -11.16 -23.28 -4.08
N GLN A 120 -11.63 -23.30 -2.84
CA GLN A 120 -12.98 -22.92 -2.46
C GLN A 120 -12.91 -21.78 -1.43
N GLY A 121 -13.66 -20.72 -1.66
CA GLY A 121 -13.65 -19.55 -0.79
C GLY A 121 -14.49 -18.39 -1.30
N VAL A 122 -14.65 -17.36 -0.49
CA VAL A 122 -15.42 -16.17 -0.86
C VAL A 122 -14.56 -15.23 -1.71
N PRO A 123 -14.96 -14.89 -2.96
CA PRO A 123 -14.18 -13.99 -3.79
C PRO A 123 -14.27 -12.54 -3.36
N TYR A 124 -13.16 -11.83 -3.48
CA TYR A 124 -13.09 -10.38 -3.28
C TYR A 124 -12.65 -9.71 -4.57
N PHE A 125 -13.43 -8.71 -4.99
CA PHE A 125 -13.08 -7.82 -6.09
C PHE A 125 -13.04 -6.37 -5.60
N ALA A 126 -12.23 -5.55 -6.28
CA ALA A 126 -12.27 -4.10 -6.14
C ALA A 126 -12.83 -3.46 -7.40
N LEU A 127 -13.63 -2.42 -7.22
CA LEU A 127 -14.29 -1.68 -8.29
C LEU A 127 -14.16 -0.18 -8.03
N ASP A 128 -13.71 0.57 -9.02
CA ASP A 128 -13.84 2.02 -9.00
C ASP A 128 -15.19 2.46 -9.55
N VAL A 129 -15.94 3.22 -8.74
CA VAL A 129 -17.25 3.77 -9.11
C VAL A 129 -17.21 5.29 -9.35
N SER A 130 -16.01 5.90 -9.32
CA SER A 130 -15.86 7.37 -9.38
C SER A 130 -16.33 8.02 -10.67
N ARG A 131 -16.45 7.24 -11.74
CA ARG A 131 -16.90 7.73 -13.07
C ARG A 131 -18.32 7.31 -13.41
N GLN A 132 -19.04 6.75 -12.44
CA GLN A 132 -20.42 6.31 -12.62
C GLN A 132 -21.40 7.44 -12.33
N GLU A 133 -22.62 7.29 -12.84
CA GLU A 133 -23.71 8.21 -12.55
C GLU A 133 -23.98 8.29 -11.04
N GLN A 134 -24.36 9.48 -10.58
CA GLN A 134 -24.59 9.76 -9.15
C GLN A 134 -25.62 8.80 -8.54
N SER A 135 -26.66 8.42 -9.28
CA SER A 135 -27.68 7.46 -8.85
C SER A 135 -27.11 6.07 -8.56
N SER A 136 -26.12 5.61 -9.34
CA SER A 136 -25.42 4.34 -9.11
C SER A 136 -24.51 4.40 -7.87
N ILE A 137 -23.96 5.58 -7.56
CA ILE A 137 -23.15 5.77 -6.34
C ILE A 137 -24.08 5.79 -5.10
N GLU A 138 -25.24 6.43 -5.21
CA GLU A 138 -26.23 6.52 -4.13
C GLU A 138 -26.91 5.17 -3.83
N SER A 139 -27.12 4.31 -4.83
CA SER A 139 -27.67 2.97 -4.61
C SER A 139 -26.75 2.08 -3.76
N LEU A 140 -25.44 2.34 -3.77
CA LEU A 140 -24.44 1.62 -2.96
C LEU A 140 -24.42 2.06 -1.50
N THR A 141 -24.90 3.28 -1.19
CA THR A 141 -24.85 3.87 0.16
C THR A 141 -26.21 3.92 0.86
N SER A 142 -27.29 4.07 0.09
CA SER A 142 -28.65 4.32 0.59
C SER A 142 -29.22 3.22 1.48
N ALA A 143 -28.85 1.96 1.27
CA ALA A 143 -29.38 0.83 2.03
C ALA A 143 -28.63 0.53 3.35
N THR A 144 -27.43 1.07 3.56
CA THR A 144 -26.49 0.58 4.59
C THR A 144 -25.93 1.67 5.52
N SER A 145 -26.40 2.92 5.40
CA SER A 145 -25.76 4.09 6.05
C SER A 145 -24.25 4.18 5.78
N ALA A 146 -23.78 3.54 4.70
CA ALA A 146 -22.39 3.52 4.31
C ALA A 146 -22.01 4.82 3.61
N MET A 147 -20.71 5.11 3.60
CA MET A 147 -20.16 6.30 2.97
C MET A 147 -18.80 5.99 2.35
N PHE A 148 -18.42 6.82 1.38
CA PHE A 148 -17.06 6.91 0.89
C PHE A 148 -16.35 8.02 1.64
N ALA A 149 -15.37 7.69 2.48
CA ALA A 149 -14.68 8.67 3.31
C ALA A 149 -13.15 8.48 3.31
N PRO A 150 -12.37 9.58 3.44
CA PRO A 150 -10.92 9.52 3.42
C PRO A 150 -10.31 8.58 4.48
N THR A 151 -9.46 7.65 4.04
CA THR A 151 -8.79 6.69 4.93
C THR A 151 -7.36 7.07 5.28
N ARG A 152 -6.75 7.99 4.52
CA ARG A 152 -5.35 8.41 4.71
C ARG A 152 -5.14 9.14 6.05
N VAL A 153 -6.20 9.77 6.57
CA VAL A 153 -6.13 10.61 7.78
C VAL A 153 -6.42 9.79 9.03
N GLU A 154 -7.48 8.99 9.02
CA GLU A 154 -8.01 8.37 10.24
C GLU A 154 -7.41 7.00 10.56
N LEU A 155 -6.73 6.34 9.60
CA LEU A 155 -6.19 4.96 9.69
C LEU A 155 -7.06 3.99 10.53
N GLY A 156 -8.39 4.15 10.45
CA GLY A 156 -9.34 3.56 11.41
C GLY A 156 -9.79 2.14 11.10
N LEU A 157 -9.37 1.57 9.97
CA LEU A 157 -9.73 0.20 9.60
C LEU A 157 -9.07 -0.80 10.57
N SER A 158 -9.62 -2.00 10.67
CA SER A 158 -8.89 -3.12 11.26
C SER A 158 -7.66 -3.46 10.41
N TYR A 159 -6.67 -4.15 10.96
CA TYR A 159 -5.48 -4.57 10.21
C TYR A 159 -5.85 -5.41 8.97
N ALA A 160 -6.80 -6.33 9.12
CA ALA A 160 -7.29 -7.19 8.05
C ALA A 160 -7.94 -6.37 6.92
N GLU A 161 -8.90 -5.51 7.26
CA GLU A 161 -9.59 -4.64 6.29
C GLU A 161 -8.64 -3.65 5.62
N SER A 162 -7.70 -3.10 6.40
CA SER A 162 -6.70 -2.19 5.87
C SER A 162 -5.90 -2.84 4.74
N SER A 163 -5.53 -4.12 4.87
CA SER A 163 -4.74 -4.80 3.84
C SER A 163 -5.54 -5.07 2.57
N ILE A 164 -6.81 -5.46 2.70
CA ILE A 164 -7.73 -5.58 1.55
C ILE A 164 -7.83 -4.23 0.83
N TYR A 165 -8.06 -3.16 1.59
CA TYR A 165 -8.15 -1.81 1.04
C TYR A 165 -6.85 -1.37 0.36
N ALA A 166 -5.70 -1.60 0.98
CA ALA A 166 -4.40 -1.23 0.43
C ALA A 166 -4.15 -1.92 -0.92
N GLN A 167 -4.42 -3.23 -0.99
CA GLN A 167 -4.35 -3.95 -2.26
C GLN A 167 -5.30 -3.36 -3.29
N ALA A 168 -6.58 -3.20 -2.95
CA ALA A 168 -7.60 -2.66 -3.84
C ALA A 168 -7.23 -1.29 -4.40
N ARG A 169 -6.86 -0.36 -3.52
CA ARG A 169 -6.47 1.01 -3.88
C ARG A 169 -5.26 1.02 -4.79
N SER A 170 -4.21 0.27 -4.49
CA SER A 170 -2.99 0.25 -5.29
C SER A 170 -3.23 -0.29 -6.70
N PHE A 171 -4.05 -1.34 -6.87
CA PHE A 171 -4.42 -1.83 -8.20
C PHE A 171 -5.30 -0.85 -8.96
N ILE A 172 -6.30 -0.24 -8.29
CA ILE A 172 -7.20 0.73 -8.94
C ILE A 172 -6.43 1.99 -9.36
N ASP A 173 -5.61 2.57 -8.48
CA ASP A 173 -4.79 3.75 -8.79
C ASP A 173 -3.82 3.47 -9.95
N TRP A 174 -3.16 2.30 -9.96
CA TRP A 174 -2.31 1.90 -11.07
C TRP A 174 -3.09 1.79 -12.39
N ASN A 175 -4.22 1.09 -12.41
CA ASN A 175 -5.04 0.95 -13.62
C ASN A 175 -5.55 2.30 -14.15
N GLN A 176 -5.99 3.20 -13.26
CA GLN A 176 -6.47 4.53 -13.66
C GLN A 176 -5.37 5.44 -14.22
N ARG A 177 -4.12 5.29 -13.76
CA ARG A 177 -2.99 6.09 -14.24
C ARG A 177 -2.34 5.53 -15.50
N ASN A 178 -2.52 4.25 -15.80
CA ASN A 178 -1.85 3.56 -16.90
C ASN A 178 -2.81 3.17 -18.04
N VAL A 179 -3.69 4.11 -18.41
CA VAL A 179 -4.69 3.95 -19.49
C VAL A 179 -4.11 4.15 -20.90
N TYR A 180 -2.85 4.56 -21.01
CA TYR A 180 -2.10 4.66 -22.26
C TYR A 180 -0.78 3.90 -22.19
N CYS A 181 -0.37 3.33 -23.31
CA CYS A 181 0.85 2.54 -23.42
C CYS A 181 2.08 3.45 -23.30
N SER A 182 2.96 3.15 -22.34
CA SER A 182 4.16 3.93 -22.07
C SER A 182 5.14 4.00 -23.25
N SER A 183 5.06 3.10 -24.22
CA SER A 183 5.98 3.07 -25.37
C SER A 183 5.41 3.70 -26.65
N CYS A 184 4.10 3.63 -26.89
CA CYS A 184 3.50 4.12 -28.15
C CYS A 184 2.33 5.09 -27.97
N GLY A 185 1.94 5.40 -26.73
CA GLY A 185 0.86 6.34 -26.42
C GLY A 185 -0.57 5.85 -26.71
N SER A 186 -0.74 4.63 -27.25
CA SER A 186 -2.06 4.09 -27.57
C SER A 186 -2.82 3.61 -26.32
N PRO A 187 -4.16 3.69 -26.27
CA PRO A 187 -4.95 3.17 -25.14
C PRO A 187 -4.65 1.71 -24.79
N THR A 188 -4.61 1.40 -23.50
CA THR A 188 -4.33 0.07 -22.95
C THR A 188 -5.61 -0.67 -22.56
N LEU A 189 -5.50 -1.99 -22.44
CA LEU A 189 -6.54 -2.87 -21.91
C LEU A 189 -6.06 -3.50 -20.60
N SER A 190 -6.85 -3.36 -19.54
CA SER A 190 -6.65 -4.08 -18.28
C SER A 190 -7.06 -5.54 -18.45
N VAL A 191 -6.14 -6.46 -18.12
CA VAL A 191 -6.30 -7.91 -18.24
C VAL A 191 -5.83 -8.60 -16.97
N GLN A 192 -5.90 -9.93 -16.95
CA GLN A 192 -5.51 -10.77 -15.82
C GLN A 192 -6.10 -10.30 -14.48
N GLY A 193 -7.43 -10.19 -14.40
CA GLY A 193 -8.13 -9.71 -13.21
C GLY A 193 -7.68 -8.33 -12.72
N GLY A 194 -7.25 -7.44 -13.62
CA GLY A 194 -6.79 -6.09 -13.29
C GLY A 194 -5.33 -6.01 -12.82
N SER A 195 -4.57 -7.09 -12.96
CA SER A 195 -3.17 -7.16 -12.49
C SER A 195 -2.13 -7.02 -13.60
N LYS A 196 -2.58 -6.82 -14.84
CA LYS A 196 -1.74 -6.58 -16.00
C LYS A 196 -2.46 -5.65 -16.98
N ILE A 197 -1.71 -4.81 -17.67
CA ILE A 197 -2.20 -4.07 -18.84
C ILE A 197 -1.49 -4.56 -20.08
N ILE A 198 -2.19 -4.55 -21.20
CA ILE A 198 -1.62 -4.83 -22.52
C ILE A 198 -1.92 -3.67 -23.46
N CYS A 199 -1.11 -3.55 -24.53
CA CYS A 199 -1.38 -2.65 -25.65
C CYS A 199 -2.04 -3.45 -26.78
N PRO A 200 -3.36 -3.34 -26.99
CA PRO A 200 -4.06 -4.09 -28.04
C PRO A 200 -3.50 -3.78 -29.44
N PRO A 201 -3.43 -4.77 -30.35
CA PRO A 201 -2.90 -4.61 -31.70
C PRO A 201 -3.84 -3.83 -32.63
N ALA A 202 -5.12 -3.73 -32.29
CA ALA A 202 -6.12 -2.95 -32.98
C ALA A 202 -6.98 -2.18 -31.96
N ASP A 203 -7.72 -1.18 -32.44
CA ASP A 203 -8.68 -0.42 -31.67
C ASP A 203 -9.83 0.01 -32.56
N ASN A 204 -11.05 -0.35 -32.18
CA ASN A 204 -12.25 -0.16 -33.00
C ASN A 204 -12.05 -0.72 -34.43
N GLY A 205 -11.47 -1.93 -34.53
CA GLY A 205 -11.16 -2.58 -35.80
C GLY A 205 -9.97 -1.99 -36.58
N ILE A 206 -9.39 -0.88 -36.14
CA ILE A 206 -8.26 -0.23 -36.83
C ILE A 206 -6.94 -0.78 -36.29
N ARG A 207 -6.15 -1.40 -37.16
CA ARG A 207 -4.83 -1.93 -36.80
C ARG A 207 -3.87 -0.81 -36.41
N ARG A 208 -3.18 -0.99 -35.28
CA ARG A 208 -2.16 -0.07 -34.77
C ARG A 208 -0.77 -0.47 -35.25
N GLY A 209 0.15 0.50 -35.29
CA GLY A 209 1.58 0.27 -35.62
C GLY A 209 2.28 -0.68 -34.64
N SER A 210 3.51 -1.07 -34.94
CA SER A 210 4.30 -1.93 -34.04
C SER A 210 4.51 -1.26 -32.67
N CYS A 211 4.59 -2.07 -31.63
CA CYS A 211 4.83 -1.58 -30.27
C CYS A 211 5.72 -2.57 -29.51
N PRO A 212 6.81 -2.11 -28.89
CA PRO A 212 7.73 -2.99 -28.18
C PRO A 212 7.06 -3.68 -26.98
N THR A 213 6.04 -3.07 -26.37
CA THR A 213 5.25 -3.71 -25.29
C THR A 213 4.41 -4.91 -25.75
N ARG A 214 4.27 -5.15 -27.06
CA ARG A 214 3.60 -6.36 -27.56
C ARG A 214 4.57 -7.53 -27.73
N ILE A 215 5.87 -7.32 -27.49
CA ILE A 215 6.92 -8.31 -27.69
C ILE A 215 7.63 -8.54 -26.36
N GLY A 216 7.54 -9.76 -25.86
CA GLY A 216 8.22 -10.15 -24.63
C GLY A 216 7.66 -9.51 -23.35
N LEU A 217 8.40 -9.69 -22.26
CA LEU A 217 8.04 -9.22 -20.92
C LEU A 217 8.62 -7.82 -20.69
N HIS A 218 7.80 -6.92 -20.15
CA HIS A 218 8.22 -5.57 -19.77
C HIS A 218 7.50 -5.16 -18.48
N ASN A 219 8.19 -4.38 -17.64
CA ASN A 219 7.69 -4.02 -16.31
C ASN A 219 6.48 -3.10 -16.34
N THR A 220 6.32 -2.27 -17.38
CA THR A 220 5.17 -1.35 -17.48
C THR A 220 3.84 -2.06 -17.72
N ALA A 221 3.84 -3.35 -18.04
CA ALA A 221 2.63 -4.18 -18.05
C ALA A 221 2.07 -4.46 -16.66
N PHE A 222 2.84 -4.28 -15.58
CA PHE A 222 2.48 -4.73 -14.24
C PHE A 222 2.40 -3.57 -13.23
N PRO A 223 1.64 -3.74 -12.14
CA PRO A 223 1.55 -2.76 -11.06
C PRO A 223 2.92 -2.38 -10.50
N ARG A 224 3.12 -1.08 -10.34
CA ARG A 224 4.34 -0.53 -9.75
C ARG A 224 4.28 -0.62 -8.22
N THR A 225 5.43 -0.90 -7.60
CA THR A 225 5.63 -0.80 -6.15
C THR A 225 6.96 -0.12 -5.93
N ASP A 226 6.93 1.10 -5.39
CA ASP A 226 8.13 1.91 -5.18
C ASP A 226 8.71 1.66 -3.77
N PRO A 227 9.90 1.05 -3.65
CA PRO A 227 10.56 0.91 -2.36
C PRO A 227 10.99 2.28 -1.82
N THR A 228 10.62 2.54 -0.57
CA THR A 228 10.97 3.77 0.16
C THR A 228 11.49 3.37 1.53
N LEU A 229 12.71 3.77 1.88
CA LEU A 229 13.26 3.49 3.20
C LEU A 229 12.69 4.45 4.24
N ILE A 230 12.58 3.96 5.48
CA ILE A 230 12.28 4.74 6.68
C ILE A 230 13.46 4.53 7.64
N ALA A 231 14.43 5.42 7.59
CA ALA A 231 15.71 5.32 8.27
C ALA A 231 15.67 5.89 9.70
N ALA A 232 16.14 5.10 10.65
CA ALA A 232 16.43 5.54 12.00
C ALA A 232 17.95 5.47 12.27
N PRO A 233 18.68 6.59 12.06
CA PRO A 233 20.10 6.69 12.39
C PRO A 233 20.30 6.70 13.91
N VAL A 234 21.20 5.87 14.40
CA VAL A 234 21.56 5.74 15.82
C VAL A 234 22.96 6.30 16.05
N SER A 235 23.14 7.03 17.14
CA SER A 235 24.43 7.61 17.53
C SER A 235 25.50 6.53 17.76
N ALA A 236 26.77 6.92 17.72
CA ALA A 236 27.89 6.00 17.87
C ALA A 236 27.93 5.34 19.25
N ASP A 237 27.51 6.08 20.29
CA ASP A 237 27.36 5.55 21.65
C ASP A 237 26.10 4.69 21.86
N GLY A 238 25.21 4.62 20.86
CA GLY A 238 24.01 3.79 20.90
C GLY A 238 22.97 4.26 21.91
N LYS A 239 22.85 5.58 22.15
CA LYS A 239 21.91 6.15 23.13
C LYS A 239 20.86 7.09 22.54
N ARG A 240 21.12 7.62 21.34
CA ARG A 240 20.29 8.62 20.67
C ARG A 240 19.90 8.17 19.28
N VAL A 241 18.75 8.63 18.82
CA VAL A 241 18.29 8.45 17.44
C VAL A 241 18.08 9.82 16.80
N LEU A 242 18.46 9.94 15.52
CA LEU A 242 18.25 11.15 14.74
C LEU A 242 16.83 11.15 14.18
N LEU A 243 16.09 12.23 14.43
CA LEU A 243 14.78 12.46 13.82
C LEU A 243 14.78 13.78 13.05
N GLY A 244 13.95 13.84 12.01
CA GLY A 244 13.75 15.02 11.17
C GLY A 244 12.31 15.52 11.19
N ARG A 245 12.13 16.78 10.80
CA ARG A 245 10.80 17.39 10.57
C ARG A 245 10.79 18.24 9.31
N GLY A 246 9.64 18.31 8.65
CA GLY A 246 9.42 19.18 7.50
C GLY A 246 8.87 20.56 7.88
N LYS A 247 9.09 21.58 7.03
CA LYS A 247 8.76 23.00 7.31
C LYS A 247 7.28 23.27 7.59
N ARG A 248 6.40 22.45 7.01
CA ARG A 248 4.94 22.58 7.16
C ARG A 248 4.39 21.81 8.35
N TRP A 249 5.20 20.99 9.02
CA TRP A 249 4.70 20.11 10.07
C TRP A 249 4.38 20.91 11.33
N PRO A 250 3.38 20.47 12.12
CA PRO A 250 3.08 21.09 13.40
C PRO A 250 4.30 21.15 14.31
N PRO A 251 4.42 22.16 15.20
CA PRO A 251 5.57 22.28 16.09
C PRO A 251 5.83 21.01 16.88
N ASN A 252 7.12 20.75 17.12
CA ASN A 252 7.60 19.63 17.93
C ASN A 252 7.22 18.23 17.41
N TYR A 253 6.78 18.11 16.14
CA TYR A 253 6.49 16.81 15.51
C TYR A 253 7.67 16.36 14.65
N TYR A 254 8.22 15.17 14.94
CA TYR A 254 9.39 14.59 14.27
C TYR A 254 9.11 13.16 13.81
N SER A 255 9.87 12.70 12.83
CA SER A 255 9.80 11.33 12.30
C SER A 255 11.20 10.82 11.97
N ALA A 256 11.32 9.50 11.81
CA ALA A 256 12.42 8.88 11.07
C ALA A 256 12.56 9.51 9.67
N LEU A 257 13.78 9.54 9.14
CA LEU A 257 14.10 10.06 7.80
C LEU A 257 13.54 9.11 6.73
N SER A 258 13.28 9.60 5.52
CA SER A 258 12.66 8.75 4.50
C SER A 258 12.96 9.18 3.08
N GLY A 259 13.35 8.23 2.24
CA GLY A 259 13.61 8.50 0.83
C GLY A 259 13.41 7.30 -0.08
N PHE A 260 13.34 7.57 -1.37
CA PHE A 260 13.17 6.52 -2.37
C PHE A 260 14.48 5.75 -2.57
N VAL A 261 14.36 4.46 -2.84
CA VAL A 261 15.51 3.67 -3.32
C VAL A 261 15.68 3.95 -4.81
N GLU A 262 16.89 4.34 -5.23
CA GLU A 262 17.17 4.60 -6.63
C GLU A 262 17.47 3.31 -7.42
N PRO A 263 17.36 3.33 -8.76
CA PRO A 263 17.77 2.20 -9.59
C PRO A 263 19.20 1.75 -9.28
N ALA A 264 19.39 0.44 -9.13
CA ALA A 264 20.66 -0.21 -8.80
C ALA A 264 21.20 0.08 -7.38
N GLU A 265 20.38 0.59 -6.45
CA GLU A 265 20.72 0.65 -5.04
C GLU A 265 20.21 -0.56 -4.24
N SER A 266 20.97 -0.97 -3.23
CA SER A 266 20.44 -1.77 -2.13
C SER A 266 19.77 -0.85 -1.09
N LEU A 267 18.91 -1.40 -0.24
CA LEU A 267 18.27 -0.65 0.86
C LEU A 267 19.30 -0.04 1.82
N GLU A 268 20.40 -0.75 2.05
CA GLU A 268 21.51 -0.30 2.89
C GLU A 268 22.26 0.87 2.25
N SER A 269 22.52 0.82 0.94
CA SER A 269 23.15 1.94 0.21
C SER A 269 22.24 3.16 0.18
N ALA A 270 20.97 2.97 -0.17
CA ALA A 270 19.99 4.05 -0.16
C ALA A 270 19.85 4.67 1.24
N THR A 271 19.87 3.86 2.31
CA THR A 271 19.81 4.38 3.69
C THR A 271 21.01 5.27 4.01
N ARG A 272 22.22 4.88 3.60
CA ARG A 272 23.41 5.71 3.81
C ARG A 272 23.33 7.01 3.03
N ARG A 273 22.88 6.95 1.76
CA ARG A 273 22.71 8.11 0.90
C ARG A 273 21.68 9.08 1.49
N GLU A 274 20.46 8.63 1.76
CA GLU A 274 19.37 9.48 2.26
C GLU A 274 19.72 10.14 3.60
N VAL A 275 20.29 9.39 4.54
CA VAL A 275 20.70 9.95 5.84
C VAL A 275 21.76 11.04 5.66
N TYR A 276 22.72 10.83 4.76
CA TYR A 276 23.75 11.82 4.45
C TYR A 276 23.18 13.05 3.72
N GLU A 277 22.30 12.86 2.74
CA GLU A 277 21.72 13.94 1.93
C GLU A 277 20.81 14.85 2.77
N GLU A 278 19.94 14.29 3.60
CA GLU A 278 18.98 15.05 4.40
C GLU A 278 19.59 15.70 5.65
N SER A 279 20.65 15.11 6.23
CA SER A 279 21.16 15.54 7.54
C SER A 279 22.66 15.80 7.59
N GLY A 280 23.46 15.19 6.70
CA GLY A 280 24.92 15.20 6.75
C GLY A 280 25.54 14.14 7.67
N VAL A 281 24.71 13.37 8.38
CA VAL A 281 25.15 12.29 9.25
C VAL A 281 25.57 11.08 8.41
N THR A 282 26.64 10.40 8.85
CA THR A 282 27.13 9.18 8.20
C THR A 282 26.82 7.95 9.05
N VAL A 283 26.17 6.95 8.48
CA VAL A 283 25.91 5.66 9.14
C VAL A 283 26.73 4.53 8.51
N GLY A 284 27.16 3.59 9.34
CA GLY A 284 27.95 2.42 8.98
C GLY A 284 27.06 1.25 8.52
N ASP A 285 26.97 0.20 9.32
CA ASP A 285 26.10 -0.95 8.99
C ASP A 285 24.64 -0.55 9.12
N VAL A 286 23.82 -1.10 8.21
CA VAL A 286 22.38 -0.88 8.17
C VAL A 286 21.68 -2.22 8.34
N GLN A 287 20.74 -2.28 9.28
CA GLN A 287 19.87 -3.43 9.51
C GLN A 287 18.47 -3.13 8.95
N ILE A 288 17.93 -4.06 8.16
CA ILE A 288 16.55 -3.99 7.68
C ILE A 288 15.63 -4.52 8.79
N HIS A 289 14.66 -3.71 9.21
CA HIS A 289 13.77 -4.04 10.33
C HIS A 289 12.50 -4.76 9.86
N SER A 290 11.70 -4.10 9.03
CA SER A 290 10.39 -4.59 8.57
C SER A 290 9.92 -3.82 7.34
N SER A 291 8.90 -4.31 6.63
CA SER A 291 8.29 -3.59 5.52
C SER A 291 6.77 -3.41 5.69
N GLN A 292 6.23 -2.33 5.14
CA GLN A 292 4.82 -1.97 5.20
C GLN A 292 4.37 -1.50 3.82
N ALA A 293 3.29 -2.10 3.31
CA ALA A 293 2.60 -1.55 2.15
C ALA A 293 2.02 -0.18 2.51
N TRP A 294 2.18 0.80 1.63
CA TRP A 294 1.60 2.12 1.81
C TRP A 294 0.90 2.54 0.53
N PRO A 295 -0.44 2.44 0.50
CA PRO A 295 -1.21 2.52 -0.74
C PRO A 295 -1.45 3.98 -1.14
N TYR A 296 -0.47 4.88 -1.02
CA TYR A 296 -0.61 6.29 -1.37
C TYR A 296 0.57 6.80 -2.20
N PRO A 297 0.67 6.46 -3.50
CA PRO A 297 -0.24 5.60 -4.26
C PRO A 297 0.04 4.09 -4.13
N SER A 298 1.31 3.67 -4.23
CA SER A 298 1.75 2.26 -4.19
C SER A 298 3.23 2.17 -3.79
N THR A 299 3.56 2.49 -2.54
CA THR A 299 4.95 2.37 -2.03
C THR A 299 5.09 1.17 -1.09
N LEU A 300 6.30 0.63 -1.02
CA LEU A 300 6.71 -0.33 0.00
C LEU A 300 7.66 0.39 0.95
N LEU A 301 7.14 0.80 2.10
CA LEU A 301 7.94 1.39 3.16
C LEU A 301 8.81 0.31 3.79
N VAL A 302 10.11 0.55 3.94
CA VAL A 302 11.04 -0.40 4.55
C VAL A 302 11.79 0.28 5.68
N GLY A 303 11.52 -0.15 6.92
CA GLY A 303 12.23 0.35 8.09
C GLY A 303 13.70 -0.08 8.06
N THR A 304 14.62 0.86 8.19
CA THR A 304 16.06 0.60 8.26
C THR A 304 16.67 1.29 9.48
N ILE A 305 17.66 0.63 10.09
CA ILE A 305 18.35 1.13 11.29
C ILE A 305 19.84 1.15 10.97
N GLY A 306 20.41 2.35 10.90
CA GLY A 306 21.84 2.54 10.65
C GLY A 306 22.53 3.10 11.89
N GLN A 307 23.73 2.65 12.23
CA GLN A 307 24.46 3.19 13.37
C GLN A 307 25.70 3.97 12.90
N CYS A 308 25.91 5.17 13.45
CA CYS A 308 27.17 5.90 13.30
C CYS A 308 28.31 5.09 13.91
N ARG A 309 29.48 5.05 13.26
CA ARG A 309 30.65 4.33 13.79
C ARG A 309 31.45 5.13 14.81
N GLU A 310 31.40 6.46 14.68
CA GLU A 310 32.23 7.40 15.43
C GLU A 310 31.44 8.67 15.66
N SER A 311 31.74 9.41 16.74
CA SER A 311 31.05 10.66 17.07
C SER A 311 31.19 11.74 16.00
N ALA A 312 32.31 11.74 15.25
CA ALA A 312 32.53 12.66 14.13
C ALA A 312 31.48 12.48 13.01
N HIS A 313 30.92 11.28 12.86
CA HIS A 313 29.88 10.97 11.89
C HIS A 313 28.50 11.49 12.28
N GLU A 314 28.31 12.00 13.50
CA GLU A 314 27.01 12.46 14.02
C GLU A 314 26.73 13.94 13.72
N LYS A 315 27.65 14.65 13.07
CA LYS A 315 27.54 16.08 12.81
C LYS A 315 26.42 16.34 11.79
N ILE A 316 25.38 17.05 12.24
CA ILE A 316 24.29 17.52 11.39
C ILE A 316 24.75 18.77 10.62
N THR A 317 24.68 18.74 9.30
CA THR A 317 25.17 19.84 8.43
C THR A 317 24.18 20.31 7.39
N TYR A 318 23.18 19.50 7.00
CA TYR A 318 22.30 19.81 5.87
C TYR A 318 20.80 19.91 6.17
N PRO A 319 20.33 20.26 7.39
CA PRO A 319 18.91 20.16 7.69
C PRO A 319 18.07 21.05 6.75
N GLU A 320 18.49 22.28 6.43
CA GLU A 320 17.63 23.27 5.76
C GLU A 320 17.36 23.06 4.27
N LYS A 321 18.02 22.07 3.62
CA LYS A 321 17.82 21.76 2.19
C LYS A 321 16.48 21.07 1.95
N GLU A 322 16.16 20.07 2.76
CA GLU A 322 14.92 19.29 2.65
C GLU A 322 14.09 19.32 3.94
N LEU A 323 14.78 19.22 5.09
CA LEU A 323 14.17 19.31 6.40
C LEU A 323 14.06 20.77 6.85
N ASP A 324 13.22 20.98 7.84
CA ASP A 324 13.20 22.21 8.65
C ASP A 324 14.25 22.10 9.76
N GLU A 325 14.30 20.92 10.38
CA GLU A 325 15.21 20.62 11.48
C GLU A 325 15.48 19.11 11.51
N ALA A 326 16.71 18.74 11.87
CA ALA A 326 17.10 17.40 12.25
C ALA A 326 17.77 17.48 13.63
N LYS A 327 17.43 16.55 14.53
CA LYS A 327 17.90 16.58 15.91
C LYS A 327 18.07 15.18 16.49
N TRP A 328 19.12 15.01 17.29
CA TRP A 328 19.35 13.81 18.09
C TRP A 328 18.47 13.83 19.34
N PHE A 329 17.74 12.75 19.59
CA PHE A 329 16.89 12.56 20.77
C PHE A 329 17.35 11.35 21.56
N GLU A 330 17.37 11.47 22.89
CA GLU A 330 17.66 10.35 23.77
C GLU A 330 16.56 9.28 23.65
N PHE A 331 16.93 8.01 23.79
CA PHE A 331 15.96 6.91 23.70
C PHE A 331 14.81 7.01 24.70
N ALA A 332 15.04 7.55 25.90
CA ALA A 332 13.99 7.77 26.88
C ALA A 332 12.95 8.80 26.40
N GLU A 333 13.40 9.87 25.74
CA GLU A 333 12.50 10.88 25.16
C GLU A 333 11.66 10.27 24.03
N VAL A 334 12.28 9.45 23.19
CA VAL A 334 11.62 8.78 22.07
C VAL A 334 10.65 7.70 22.55
N GLU A 335 11.01 6.93 23.58
CA GLU A 335 10.12 5.94 24.18
C GLU A 335 8.85 6.59 24.72
N GLU A 336 9.02 7.68 25.46
CA GLU A 336 7.89 8.45 25.99
C GLU A 336 7.02 9.04 24.88
N ALA A 337 7.62 9.56 23.81
CA ALA A 337 6.90 10.04 22.64
C ALA A 337 6.13 8.94 21.92
N LEU A 338 6.73 7.75 21.75
CA LEU A 338 6.06 6.61 21.12
C LEU A 338 4.93 6.06 21.98
N ASN A 339 4.96 6.23 23.31
CA ASN A 339 3.82 5.88 24.18
C ASN A 339 2.62 6.82 23.95
N HIS A 340 2.85 7.99 23.35
CA HIS A 340 1.87 9.04 23.05
C HIS A 340 1.75 9.35 21.56
N GLY A 341 2.22 8.46 20.67
CA GLY A 341 2.21 8.66 19.23
C GLY A 341 0.79 8.84 18.69
N HIS A 342 0.59 9.84 17.84
CA HIS A 342 -0.73 10.23 17.32
C HIS A 342 -0.62 10.72 15.87
N ALA A 343 -1.74 11.06 15.24
CA ALA A 343 -1.72 11.60 13.89
C ALA A 343 -1.09 13.01 13.88
N MET A 344 -0.36 13.34 12.81
CA MET A 344 0.40 14.58 12.69
C MET A 344 -0.43 15.85 12.97
N TRP A 345 -1.67 15.88 12.47
CA TRP A 345 -2.54 17.05 12.52
C TRP A 345 -3.56 17.02 13.65
N GLU A 346 -3.49 16.01 14.52
CA GLU A 346 -4.29 15.95 15.74
C GLU A 346 -3.53 16.58 16.90
N ASP A 347 -4.28 17.15 17.85
CA ASP A 347 -3.69 17.64 19.09
C ASP A 347 -3.05 16.49 19.86
N PRO A 348 -1.91 16.72 20.53
CA PRO A 348 -1.32 15.71 21.39
C PRO A 348 -2.28 15.34 22.55
N PRO A 349 -2.14 14.15 23.15
CA PRO A 349 -2.92 13.77 24.33
C PRO A 349 -2.90 14.87 25.40
N LYS A 350 -4.05 15.10 26.05
CA LYS A 350 -4.21 16.20 27.00
C LYS A 350 -3.14 16.14 28.09
N GLY A 351 -2.36 17.22 28.21
CA GLY A 351 -1.28 17.34 29.19
C GLY A 351 0.08 16.84 28.72
N TYR A 352 0.19 16.26 27.52
CA TYR A 352 1.46 15.84 26.94
C TYR A 352 2.20 17.03 26.32
N THR A 353 3.44 17.26 26.76
CA THR A 353 4.30 18.38 26.30
C THR A 353 5.61 17.93 25.67
N GLY A 354 5.83 16.61 25.53
CA GLY A 354 7.03 16.06 24.92
C GLY A 354 7.04 16.16 23.40
N ILE A 355 8.07 15.60 22.78
CA ILE A 355 8.16 15.53 21.31
C ILE A 355 7.04 14.66 20.76
N ARG A 356 6.50 15.04 19.61
CA ARG A 356 5.40 14.34 18.96
C ARG A 356 5.96 13.47 17.85
N VAL A 357 5.44 12.26 17.72
CA VAL A 357 5.89 11.26 16.73
C VAL A 357 4.68 10.57 16.08
N PRO A 358 4.87 9.98 14.88
CA PRO A 358 3.89 9.10 14.24
C PRO A 358 3.23 8.08 15.17
N GLY A 359 1.93 7.87 15.00
CA GLY A 359 1.18 6.80 15.67
C GLY A 359 1.65 5.38 15.31
N ASP A 360 1.22 4.40 16.11
CA ASP A 360 1.68 3.00 16.13
C ASP A 360 1.44 2.21 14.82
N LYS A 361 0.51 2.65 13.98
CA LYS A 361 0.21 2.08 12.67
C LYS A 361 1.24 2.44 11.59
N LEU A 362 2.09 3.44 11.81
CA LEU A 362 3.03 3.95 10.82
C LEU A 362 4.42 3.29 10.92
N MET A 363 5.05 3.02 9.77
CA MET A 363 6.38 2.38 9.71
C MET A 363 7.42 3.15 10.54
N ALA A 364 7.41 4.49 10.52
CA ALA A 364 8.32 5.30 11.33
C ALA A 364 8.24 4.96 12.83
N HIS A 365 7.04 4.87 13.39
CA HIS A 365 6.85 4.47 14.79
C HIS A 365 7.42 3.06 15.04
N ARG A 366 7.13 2.12 14.15
CA ARG A 366 7.57 0.73 14.28
C ARG A 366 9.08 0.59 14.18
N THR A 367 9.74 1.31 13.27
CA THR A 367 11.19 1.35 13.15
C THR A 367 11.82 1.90 14.43
N LEU A 368 11.27 2.97 15.00
CA LEU A 368 11.77 3.55 16.26
C LEU A 368 11.59 2.60 17.45
N ARG A 369 10.45 1.90 17.56
CA ARG A 369 10.29 0.80 18.53
C ARG A 369 11.33 -0.31 18.30
N GLY A 370 11.66 -0.59 17.04
CA GLY A 370 12.74 -1.50 16.66
C GLY A 370 14.10 -1.07 17.19
N VAL A 371 14.44 0.22 17.06
CA VAL A 371 15.66 0.80 17.65
C VAL A 371 15.71 0.58 19.16
N LEU A 372 14.65 0.96 19.89
CA LEU A 372 14.57 0.80 21.34
C LEU A 372 14.72 -0.66 21.76
N LYS A 373 14.14 -1.60 21.00
CA LYS A 373 14.27 -3.04 21.26
C LYS A 373 15.69 -3.56 21.02
N LEU A 374 16.37 -3.07 19.99
CA LEU A 374 17.72 -3.49 19.63
C LEU A 374 18.80 -2.92 20.55
N PHE A 375 18.66 -1.66 20.96
CA PHE A 375 19.68 -0.94 21.72
C PHE A 375 19.34 -0.74 23.21
N GLY A 376 18.07 -0.71 23.59
CA GLY A 376 17.62 -0.49 24.98
C GLY A 376 17.72 -1.71 25.91
N ARG A 377 18.22 -2.86 25.42
CA ARG A 377 18.46 -4.08 26.22
C ARG A 377 19.90 -4.17 26.76
N ARG A 378 20.67 -3.09 26.69
CA ARG A 378 22.08 -3.07 27.13
C ARG A 378 22.27 -2.37 28.46
#